data_AF-A0A3B0WN49-F1
#
_entry.id   AF-A0A3B0WN49-F1
#
_cell.length_a   1.000
_cell.length_b   1.000
_cell.length_c   1.000
_cell.angle_alpha   90.00
_cell.angle_beta   90.00
_cell.angle_gamma   90.00
#
_symmetry.space_group_name_H-M   'P 1'
#
loop_
_entity.id
_entity.type
_entity.pdbx_description
1 polymer ?
#
loop_
_entity_poly.entity_id
_entity_poly.type
_entity_poly.pdbx_seq_one_letter_code
_entity_poly.pdbx_strand_id
1 'polypeptide(L)'
;FGILSIVSIVLIVHGLMTATFVPLYDPPSWGRHLAMLLMLPAIYLFLSSTVGPAPSAVKVITAHPVSWAVILWSVSHLLANGDLAHVLLFGALGLFGIISIVTGNMRDLQPALKQRPALLAEAIFIAIVVVVYLALIWGHKYFTGMPIIPGS
;
A
#
# COMPACT_ATOMS: atom_id res chain seq x y z
N PHE A 1 3.24 -2.88 21.15
CA PHE A 1 2.94 -2.00 19.99
C PHE A 1 1.57 -2.27 19.33
N GLY A 2 1.04 -3.50 19.28
CA GLY A 2 -0.19 -3.82 18.52
C GLY A 2 -1.48 -3.05 18.89
N ILE A 3 -1.77 -2.84 20.18
CA ILE A 3 -3.01 -2.15 20.62
C ILE A 3 -3.03 -0.70 20.12
N LEU A 4 -1.91 0.02 20.26
CA LEU A 4 -1.79 1.40 19.77
C LEU A 4 -1.98 1.47 18.25
N SER A 5 -1.40 0.53 17.50
CA SER A 5 -1.60 0.46 16.05
C SER A 5 -3.06 0.23 15.66
N ILE A 6 -3.76 -0.66 16.37
CA ILE A 6 -5.20 -0.91 16.14
C ILE A 6 -6.01 0.37 16.42
N VAL A 7 -5.76 1.04 17.54
CA VAL A 7 -6.43 2.30 17.89
C VAL A 7 -6.18 3.36 16.82
N SER A 8 -4.94 3.53 16.36
CA SER A 8 -4.61 4.48 15.29
C SER A 8 -5.36 4.16 14.00
N ILE A 9 -5.44 2.87 13.61
CA ILE A 9 -6.18 2.45 12.41
C ILE A 9 -7.67 2.77 12.56
N VAL A 10 -8.28 2.46 13.70
CA VAL A 10 -9.70 2.76 13.96
C VAL A 10 -9.96 4.27 13.88
N LEU A 11 -9.08 5.10 14.45
CA LEU A 11 -9.21 6.56 14.39
C LEU A 11 -9.07 7.09 12.96
N ILE A 12 -8.13 6.56 12.17
CA ILE A 12 -7.96 6.94 10.75
C ILE A 12 -9.21 6.59 9.95
N VAL A 13 -9.71 5.35 10.10
CA VAL A 13 -10.90 4.88 9.39
C VAL A 13 -12.13 5.70 9.80
N HIS A 14 -12.32 5.93 11.09
CA HIS A 14 -13.42 6.76 11.58
C HIS A 14 -13.35 8.18 11.03
N GLY A 15 -12.17 8.82 11.11
CA GLY A 15 -11.95 10.16 10.59
C GLY A 15 -12.27 10.28 9.10
N LEU A 16 -11.84 9.32 8.28
CA LEU A 16 -12.18 9.27 6.85
C LEU A 16 -13.69 9.13 6.62
N MET A 17 -14.36 8.27 7.36
CA MET A 17 -15.79 7.99 7.20
C MET A 17 -16.68 9.17 7.61
N THR A 18 -16.21 10.01 8.53
CA THR A 18 -16.96 11.19 9.02
C THR A 18 -16.49 12.51 8.42
N ALA A 19 -15.40 12.52 7.66
CA ALA A 19 -14.85 13.72 7.07
C ALA A 19 -15.83 14.35 6.08
N THR A 20 -15.94 15.67 6.11
CA THR A 20 -16.67 16.40 5.08
C THR A 20 -15.89 16.32 3.77
N PHE A 21 -16.61 16.02 2.68
CA PHE A 21 -16.01 16.03 1.36
C PHE A 21 -15.65 17.47 0.95
N VAL A 22 -14.36 17.74 0.79
CA VAL A 22 -13.84 19.03 0.32
C VAL A 22 -12.97 18.74 -0.91
N PRO A 23 -13.43 19.06 -2.13
CA PRO A 23 -12.67 18.80 -3.34
C PRO A 23 -11.42 19.69 -3.41
N LEU A 24 -10.29 19.12 -3.82
CA LEU A 24 -9.03 19.83 -4.08
C LEU A 24 -8.64 19.79 -5.57
N TYR A 25 -8.87 18.65 -6.21
CA TYR A 25 -8.68 18.49 -7.66
C TYR A 25 -9.59 17.39 -8.19
N ASP A 26 -9.81 17.40 -9.50
CA ASP A 26 -10.51 16.32 -10.18
C ASP A 26 -9.51 15.22 -10.55
N PRO A 27 -9.66 13.98 -10.03
CA PRO A 27 -8.80 12.87 -10.43
C PRO A 27 -8.95 12.61 -11.94
N PRO A 28 -7.86 12.26 -12.64
CA PRO A 28 -7.95 11.93 -14.05
C PRO A 28 -8.86 10.72 -14.26
N SER A 29 -9.59 10.69 -15.39
CA SER A 29 -10.53 9.60 -15.70
C SER A 29 -9.86 8.21 -15.71
N TRP A 30 -8.59 8.14 -16.10
CA TRP A 30 -7.79 6.92 -16.08
C TRP A 30 -7.17 6.60 -14.70
N GLY A 31 -7.23 7.52 -13.75
CA GLY A 31 -6.56 7.46 -12.45
C GLY A 31 -6.94 6.21 -11.64
N ARG A 32 -8.22 5.83 -11.67
CA ARG A 32 -8.73 4.61 -11.02
C ARG A 32 -8.12 3.34 -11.62
N HIS A 33 -7.94 3.28 -12.94
CA HIS A 33 -7.35 2.13 -13.61
C HIS A 33 -5.87 2.00 -13.28
N LEU A 34 -5.14 3.11 -13.29
CA LEU A 34 -3.73 3.11 -12.90
C LEU A 34 -3.57 2.79 -11.41
N ALA A 35 -4.43 3.30 -10.54
CA ALA A 35 -4.43 2.96 -9.12
C ALA A 35 -4.61 1.46 -8.88
N MET A 36 -5.56 0.81 -9.55
CA MET A 36 -5.72 -0.65 -9.46
C MET A 36 -4.44 -1.39 -9.89
N LEU A 37 -3.83 -0.97 -11.02
CA LEU A 37 -2.59 -1.55 -11.50
C LEU A 37 -1.43 -1.38 -10.51
N LEU A 38 -1.27 -0.20 -9.92
CA LEU A 38 -0.21 0.13 -8.97
C LEU A 38 -0.38 -0.53 -7.61
N MET A 39 -1.61 -0.88 -7.22
CA MET A 39 -1.86 -1.57 -5.95
C MET A 39 -1.32 -3.01 -5.96
N LEU A 40 -1.25 -3.68 -7.11
CA LEU A 40 -0.67 -5.02 -7.20
C LEU A 40 0.81 -5.08 -6.77
N PRO A 41 1.74 -4.27 -7.35
CA PRO A 41 3.11 -4.21 -6.86
C PRO A 41 3.21 -3.64 -5.44
N ALA A 42 2.31 -2.74 -5.02
CA ALA A 42 2.28 -2.26 -3.63
C ALA A 42 2.01 -3.41 -2.63
N ILE A 43 1.02 -4.27 -2.91
CA ILE A 43 0.71 -5.43 -2.06
C ILE A 43 1.84 -6.44 -2.07
N TYR A 44 2.44 -6.72 -3.24
CA TYR A 44 3.63 -7.59 -3.34
C TYR A 44 4.76 -7.11 -2.42
N LEU A 45 5.10 -5.82 -2.51
CA LEU A 45 6.13 -5.19 -1.68
C LEU A 45 5.77 -5.23 -0.19
N PHE A 46 4.52 -4.93 0.17
CA PHE A 46 4.07 -4.94 1.56
C PHE A 46 4.16 -6.35 2.17
N LEU A 47 3.60 -7.36 1.49
CA LEU A 47 3.56 -8.73 1.98
C LEU A 47 4.95 -9.38 2.05
N SER A 48 5.91 -8.92 1.23
CA SER A 48 7.28 -9.46 1.21
C SER A 48 8.01 -9.35 2.56
N SER A 49 7.61 -8.41 3.41
CA SER A 49 8.28 -8.12 4.68
C SER A 49 7.36 -8.15 5.91
N THR A 50 6.05 -8.32 5.72
CA THR A 50 5.06 -8.28 6.82
C THR A 50 4.50 -9.64 7.20
N VAL A 51 4.55 -10.63 6.30
CA VAL A 51 4.07 -12.00 6.54
C VAL A 51 5.25 -12.96 6.61
N GLY A 52 5.83 -13.12 7.80
CA GLY A 52 6.87 -14.12 8.10
C GLY A 52 8.11 -14.07 7.17
N PRO A 53 8.89 -15.17 7.07
CA PRO A 53 9.96 -15.28 6.09
C PRO A 53 9.38 -15.48 4.68
N ALA A 54 8.74 -14.45 4.14
CA ALA A 54 8.24 -14.50 2.76
C ALA A 54 9.43 -14.67 1.80
N PRO A 55 9.40 -15.70 0.92
CA PRO A 55 10.41 -15.94 -0.09
C PRO A 55 10.14 -14.98 -1.26
N SER A 56 10.60 -13.74 -1.12
CA SER A 56 10.41 -12.70 -2.14
C SER A 56 11.75 -12.13 -2.62
N ALA A 57 11.95 -12.15 -3.93
CA ALA A 57 13.15 -11.66 -4.61
C ALA A 57 13.39 -10.16 -4.39
N VAL A 58 12.34 -9.39 -4.08
CA VAL A 58 12.47 -7.95 -3.82
C VAL A 58 13.31 -7.64 -2.59
N LYS A 59 13.41 -8.58 -1.65
CA LYS A 59 14.23 -8.48 -0.44
C LYS A 59 15.73 -8.63 -0.72
N VAL A 60 16.11 -8.98 -1.96
CA VAL A 60 17.49 -8.92 -2.48
C VAL A 60 17.75 -7.59 -3.20
N ILE A 61 16.69 -6.94 -3.67
CA ILE A 61 16.78 -5.72 -4.49
C ILE A 61 16.78 -4.46 -3.61
N THR A 62 15.90 -4.41 -2.60
CA THR A 62 15.75 -3.24 -1.74
C THR A 62 15.71 -3.60 -0.26
N ALA A 63 16.30 -2.73 0.55
CA ALA A 63 16.19 -2.78 2.01
C ALA A 63 14.81 -2.30 2.53
N HIS A 64 14.04 -1.61 1.68
CA HIS A 64 12.82 -0.91 2.10
C HIS A 64 11.52 -1.37 1.39
N PRO A 65 11.21 -2.67 1.28
CA PRO A 65 10.01 -3.09 0.55
C PRO A 65 8.72 -2.44 1.07
N VAL A 66 8.55 -2.35 2.40
CA VAL A 66 7.35 -1.76 3.00
C VAL A 66 7.25 -0.25 2.72
N SER A 67 8.35 0.50 2.78
CA SER A 67 8.33 1.93 2.49
C SER A 67 7.96 2.21 1.04
N TRP A 68 8.48 1.40 0.10
CA TRP A 68 8.08 1.47 -1.30
C TRP A 68 6.61 1.10 -1.51
N ALA A 69 6.10 0.09 -0.78
CA ALA A 69 4.68 -0.24 -0.80
C ALA A 69 3.82 0.94 -0.37
N VAL A 70 4.20 1.63 0.72
CA VAL A 70 3.47 2.80 1.24
C VAL A 70 3.50 3.97 0.25
N ILE A 71 4.63 4.21 -0.43
CA ILE A 71 4.73 5.24 -1.48
C ILE A 71 3.81 4.90 -2.66
N LEU A 72 3.84 3.66 -3.16
CA LEU A 72 2.94 3.25 -4.24
C LEU A 72 1.48 3.31 -3.83
N TRP A 73 1.16 2.92 -2.60
CA TRP A 73 -0.19 3.04 -2.03
C TRP A 73 -0.66 4.49 -2.02
N SER A 74 0.19 5.40 -1.53
CA SER A 74 -0.06 6.85 -1.50
C SER A 74 -0.34 7.39 -2.90
N VAL A 75 0.55 7.13 -3.86
CA VAL A 75 0.39 7.58 -5.25
C VAL A 75 -0.91 7.04 -5.86
N SER A 76 -1.20 5.75 -5.65
CA SER A 76 -2.42 5.11 -6.17
C SER A 76 -3.69 5.80 -5.65
N HIS A 77 -3.73 6.13 -4.36
CA HIS A 77 -4.92 6.73 -3.76
C HIS A 77 -5.08 8.20 -4.13
N LEU A 78 -3.99 8.95 -4.26
CA LEU A 78 -4.04 10.33 -4.76
C LEU A 78 -4.47 10.38 -6.23
N LEU A 79 -4.09 9.40 -7.05
CA LEU A 79 -4.56 9.32 -8.44
C LEU A 79 -6.05 9.01 -8.58
N ALA A 80 -6.65 8.35 -7.58
CA ALA A 80 -8.04 7.94 -7.61
C ALA A 80 -8.98 8.87 -6.82
N ASN A 81 -8.46 9.65 -5.87
CA ASN A 81 -9.23 10.49 -4.95
C ASN A 81 -8.64 11.90 -4.89
N GLY A 82 -9.50 12.91 -5.01
CA GLY A 82 -9.09 14.32 -5.16
C GLY A 82 -9.59 15.24 -4.05
N ASP A 83 -10.00 14.70 -2.91
CA ASP A 83 -10.47 15.48 -1.77
C ASP A 83 -9.41 15.65 -0.67
N LEU A 84 -9.65 16.63 0.20
CA LEU A 84 -8.73 17.03 1.27
C LEU A 84 -8.39 15.89 2.23
N ALA A 85 -9.36 15.06 2.62
CA ALA A 85 -9.12 14.00 3.60
C ALA A 85 -8.15 12.95 3.04
N HIS A 86 -8.34 12.54 1.78
CA HIS A 86 -7.43 11.62 1.11
C HIS A 86 -6.05 12.24 0.88
N VAL A 87 -5.99 13.51 0.48
CA VAL A 87 -4.71 14.21 0.29
C VAL A 87 -3.90 14.27 1.58
N LEU A 88 -4.53 14.61 2.71
CA LEU A 88 -3.84 14.67 4.00
C LEU A 88 -3.34 13.30 4.44
N LEU A 89 -4.20 12.27 4.38
CA LEU A 89 -3.82 10.93 4.81
C LEU A 89 -2.73 10.32 3.93
N PHE A 90 -2.97 10.25 2.62
CA PHE A 90 -2.05 9.59 1.69
C PHE A 90 -0.81 10.43 1.43
N GLY A 91 -0.91 11.76 1.45
CA GLY A 91 0.24 12.65 1.42
C GLY A 91 1.17 12.43 2.62
N ALA A 92 0.61 12.37 3.83
CA ALA A 92 1.40 12.09 5.04
C ALA A 92 2.05 10.71 5.01
N LEU A 93 1.33 9.67 4.57
CA LEU A 93 1.88 8.32 4.41
C LEU A 93 3.00 8.26 3.37
N GLY A 94 2.82 8.93 2.22
CA GLY A 94 3.84 9.00 1.17
C GLY A 94 5.12 9.68 1.68
N LEU A 95 4.96 10.82 2.37
CA LEU A 95 6.08 11.53 3.00
C LEU A 95 6.78 10.65 4.05
N PHE A 96 6.02 9.96 4.90
CA PHE A 96 6.56 9.01 5.87
C PHE A 96 7.36 7.88 5.21
N GLY A 97 6.88 7.34 4.09
CA GLY A 97 7.59 6.33 3.31
C GLY A 97 8.94 6.83 2.80
N ILE A 98 8.97 8.07 2.26
CA ILE A 98 10.20 8.71 1.79
C ILE A 98 11.19 8.91 2.95
N ILE A 99 10.72 9.48 4.06
CA ILE A 99 11.55 9.72 5.26
C ILE A 99 12.10 8.39 5.78
N SER A 100 11.31 7.32 5.76
CA SER A 100 11.74 5.98 6.19
C SER A 100 12.86 5.42 5.31
N ILE A 101 12.80 5.62 3.99
CA ILE A 101 13.88 5.23 3.08
C ILE A 101 15.14 6.05 3.37
N VAL A 102 15.02 7.37 3.48
CA VAL A 102 16.16 8.27 3.72
C VAL A 102 16.85 7.93 5.04
N THR A 103 16.09 7.91 6.13
CA THR A 103 16.64 7.59 7.47
C THR A 103 17.17 6.16 7.55
N GLY A 104 16.57 5.22 6.83
CA GLY A 104 17.07 3.86 6.71
C GLY A 104 18.40 3.77 5.96
N ASN A 105 18.54 4.51 4.85
CA ASN A 105 19.79 4.59 4.09
C ASN A 105 20.90 5.28 4.89
N MET A 106 20.57 6.29 5.70
CA MET A 106 21.52 6.92 6.63
C MET A 106 22.06 5.97 7.71
N ARG A 107 21.39 4.83 7.92
CA ARG A 107 21.81 3.76 8.84
C ARG A 107 22.41 2.57 8.11
N ASP A 108 22.73 2.73 6.82
CA ASP A 108 23.28 1.70 5.94
C ASP A 108 22.44 0.41 5.91
N LEU A 109 21.11 0.54 5.98
CA LEU A 109 20.22 -0.62 5.88
C LEU A 109 20.43 -1.35 4.55
N GLN A 110 20.64 -2.66 4.63
CA GLN A 110 20.88 -3.53 3.49
C GLN A 110 19.66 -4.39 3.17
N PRO A 111 19.51 -4.87 1.92
CA PRO A 111 18.52 -5.88 1.59
C PRO A 111 18.59 -7.09 2.52
N ALA A 112 17.43 -7.55 2.99
CA ALA A 112 17.35 -8.59 4.01
C ALA A 112 17.80 -9.97 3.52
N LEU A 113 17.74 -10.23 2.21
CA LEU A 113 18.20 -11.47 1.59
C LEU A 113 19.41 -11.21 0.70
N LYS A 114 20.40 -12.11 0.75
CA LYS A 114 21.58 -12.06 -0.13
C LYS A 114 21.39 -12.81 -1.44
N GLN A 115 20.49 -13.78 -1.46
CA GLN A 115 20.24 -14.63 -2.62
C GLN A 115 18.75 -14.69 -2.89
N ARG A 116 18.40 -14.86 -4.17
CA ARG A 116 17.01 -14.99 -4.58
C ARG A 116 16.43 -16.30 -4.04
N PRO A 117 15.16 -16.30 -3.60
CA PRO A 117 14.46 -17.52 -3.25
C PRO A 117 14.33 -18.45 -4.47
N ALA A 118 14.01 -19.72 -4.21
CA ALA A 118 13.68 -20.67 -5.26
C ALA A 118 12.49 -20.16 -6.10
N LEU A 119 12.54 -20.37 -7.42
CA LEU A 119 11.52 -19.89 -8.35
C LEU A 119 10.11 -20.37 -7.98
N LEU A 120 9.98 -21.62 -7.52
CA LEU A 120 8.69 -22.16 -7.07
C LEU A 120 8.16 -21.41 -5.84
N ALA A 121 9.01 -21.07 -4.89
CA ALA A 121 8.62 -20.34 -3.69
C ALA A 121 8.18 -18.91 -4.02
N GLU A 122 8.90 -18.24 -4.93
CA GLU A 122 8.52 -16.92 -5.47
C GLU A 122 7.16 -17.00 -6.21
N ALA A 123 6.96 -18.02 -7.04
CA ALA A 123 5.72 -18.20 -7.79
C ALA A 123 4.51 -18.44 -6.86
N ILE A 124 4.68 -19.26 -5.81
CA ILE A 124 3.65 -19.46 -4.77
C ILE A 124 3.37 -18.14 -4.06
N PHE A 125 4.41 -17.37 -3.72
CA PHE A 125 4.24 -16.06 -3.08
C PHE A 125 3.47 -15.08 -3.98
N ILE A 126 3.80 -15.00 -5.27
CA ILE A 126 3.06 -14.19 -6.25
C ILE A 126 1.61 -14.64 -6.34
N ALA A 127 1.32 -15.95 -6.33
CA ALA A 127 -0.05 -16.45 -6.33
C ALA A 127 -0.83 -16.00 -5.09
N ILE A 128 -0.21 -16.03 -3.90
CA ILE A 128 -0.80 -15.49 -2.66
C ILE A 128 -1.10 -13.99 -2.81
N VAL A 129 -0.15 -13.22 -3.33
CA VAL A 129 -0.33 -11.78 -3.60
C VAL A 129 -1.52 -11.52 -4.52
N VAL A 130 -1.67 -12.30 -5.60
CA VAL A 130 -2.79 -12.19 -6.52
C VAL A 130 -4.12 -12.51 -5.83
N VAL A 131 -4.18 -13.55 -5.01
CA VAL A 131 -5.39 -13.89 -4.23
C VAL A 131 -5.75 -12.75 -3.26
N VAL A 132 -4.77 -12.20 -2.54
CA VAL A 132 -4.99 -11.06 -1.64
C VAL A 132 -5.45 -9.82 -2.41
N TYR A 133 -4.85 -9.53 -3.56
CA TYR A 133 -5.25 -8.42 -4.41
C TYR A 133 -6.71 -8.54 -4.88
N LEU A 134 -7.11 -9.71 -5.36
CA LEU A 134 -8.51 -9.96 -5.77
C LEU A 134 -9.48 -9.84 -4.58
N ALA A 135 -9.10 -10.36 -3.41
CA ALA A 135 -9.89 -10.23 -2.19
C ALA A 135 -10.05 -8.77 -1.75
N LEU A 136 -8.99 -7.96 -1.85
CA LEU A 136 -9.04 -6.53 -1.54
C LEU A 136 -9.87 -5.75 -2.54
N ILE A 137 -9.78 -6.04 -3.84
CA ILE A 137 -10.65 -5.40 -4.84
C ILE A 137 -12.12 -5.67 -4.53
N TRP A 138 -12.47 -6.94 -4.34
CA TRP A 138 -13.84 -7.34 -4.04
C TRP A 138 -14.32 -6.77 -2.70
N GLY A 139 -13.44 -6.76 -1.70
CA GLY A 139 -13.73 -6.30 -0.36
C GLY A 139 -13.82 -4.78 -0.20
N HIS A 140 -13.27 -4.01 -1.15
CA HIS A 140 -13.04 -2.57 -1.00
C HIS A 140 -14.25 -1.78 -0.55
N LYS A 141 -15.42 -2.10 -1.10
CA LYS A 141 -16.68 -1.43 -0.76
C LYS A 141 -17.05 -1.58 0.73
N TYR A 142 -16.70 -2.70 1.36
CA TYR A 142 -17.10 -2.97 2.74
C TYR A 142 -16.24 -2.22 3.76
N PHE A 143 -14.97 -1.96 3.45
CA PHE A 143 -14.05 -1.31 4.39
C PHE A 143 -13.81 0.17 4.11
N THR A 144 -14.01 0.64 2.88
CA THR A 144 -13.89 2.08 2.53
C THR A 144 -15.23 2.78 2.31
N GLY A 145 -16.34 2.03 2.24
CA GLY A 145 -17.65 2.57 1.88
C GLY A 145 -17.79 2.97 0.40
N MET A 146 -16.74 2.84 -0.42
CA MET A 146 -16.76 3.21 -1.84
C MET A 146 -16.41 2.03 -2.76
N PRO A 147 -17.28 1.68 -3.73
CA PRO A 147 -16.97 0.61 -4.68
C PRO A 147 -15.91 1.04 -5.69
N ILE A 148 -14.95 0.15 -5.97
CA ILE A 148 -13.92 0.34 -7.00
C ILE A 148 -14.55 0.28 -8.40
N ILE A 149 -15.49 -0.65 -8.60
CA ILE A 149 -16.20 -0.88 -9.86
C ILE A 149 -17.62 -0.28 -9.74
N PRO A 150 -18.00 0.69 -10.60
CA PRO A 150 -19.35 1.23 -10.62
C PRO A 150 -20.39 0.11 -10.80
N GLY A 151 -21.41 0.03 -9.92
CA GLY A 151 -22.49 -0.95 -10.01
C GLY A 151 -22.26 -2.30 -9.32
N SER A 152 -21.22 -2.42 -8.47
CA SER A 152 -20.90 -3.64 -7.68
C SER A 152 -21.16 -3.51 -6.19
#